data_AF-A0AAD7G7I4-F1
#
_entry.id   AF-A0AAD7G7I4-F1
#
_cell.length_a   1.000
_cell.length_b   1.000
_cell.length_c   1.000
_cell.angle_alpha   90.00
_cell.angle_beta   90.00
_cell.angle_gamma   90.00
#
_symmetry.space_group_name_H-M   'P 1'
#
loop_
_entity.id
_entity.type
_entity.pdbx_description
1 polymer ?
#
loop_
_entity_poly.entity_id
_entity_poly.type
_entity_poly.pdbx_seq_one_letter_code
_entity_poly.pdbx_strand_id
1 'polypeptide(L)'
;MVSRRARALIPKSSYYFGPPPSDSAYGTQPVGQIGLHHPREILRVERDYTGGELIQFAPIYPLELEGRITPTQFLESINDMNELLISAHSLRRSFLDNMLAVFTLQLSRLLLTPHYDKASALTAAPLLM
;
A
#
# COMPACT_ATOMS: atom_id res chain seq x y z
N MET A 1 -29.01 -19.80 14.35
CA MET A 1 -29.22 -19.60 12.90
C MET A 1 -28.21 -18.57 12.43
N VAL A 2 -27.04 -19.01 11.97
CA VAL A 2 -25.95 -18.11 11.55
C VAL A 2 -26.30 -17.56 10.17
N SER A 3 -26.52 -16.25 10.08
CA SER A 3 -26.77 -15.57 8.81
C SER A 3 -25.53 -15.69 7.93
N ARG A 4 -25.58 -16.54 6.89
CA ARG A 4 -24.61 -16.56 5.80
C ARG A 4 -24.76 -15.27 5.01
N ARG A 5 -24.14 -14.18 5.45
CA ARG A 5 -23.87 -13.06 4.56
C ARG A 5 -22.94 -13.59 3.48
N ALA A 6 -23.46 -13.75 2.26
CA ALA A 6 -22.66 -14.14 1.11
C ALA A 6 -21.48 -13.16 0.99
N ARG A 7 -20.26 -13.70 0.98
CA ARG A 7 -19.04 -12.92 0.78
C ARG A 7 -19.15 -12.14 -0.52
N ALA A 8 -18.68 -10.89 -0.51
CA ALA A 8 -18.63 -10.10 -1.73
C ALA A 8 -17.72 -10.79 -2.76
N LEU A 9 -18.17 -10.86 -4.02
CA LEU A 9 -17.39 -11.43 -5.12
C LEU A 9 -16.04 -10.70 -5.32
N ILE A 10 -16.03 -9.40 -5.02
CA ILE A 10 -14.84 -8.57 -4.96
C ILE A 10 -14.54 -8.33 -3.48
N PRO A 11 -13.43 -8.85 -2.93
CA PRO A 11 -13.10 -8.62 -1.54
C PRO A 11 -12.78 -7.13 -1.30
N LYS A 12 -12.95 -6.70 -0.06
CA LYS A 12 -12.60 -5.36 0.41
C LYS A 12 -11.69 -5.50 1.62
N SER A 13 -10.76 -4.57 1.80
CA SER A 13 -9.99 -4.50 3.04
C SER A 13 -10.91 -4.20 4.22
N SER A 14 -10.77 -4.94 5.31
CA SER A 14 -11.53 -4.74 6.54
C SER A 14 -10.65 -4.92 7.76
N TYR A 15 -10.92 -4.15 8.81
CA TYR A 15 -10.39 -4.41 10.13
C TYR A 15 -11.08 -5.62 10.73
N TYR A 16 -10.33 -6.64 11.08
CA TYR A 16 -10.84 -7.77 11.84
C TYR A 16 -10.72 -7.45 13.33
N PHE A 17 -11.86 -7.41 14.02
CA PHE A 17 -11.91 -7.38 15.48
C PHE A 17 -12.29 -8.79 15.96
N GLY A 18 -11.32 -9.51 16.52
CA GLY A 18 -11.48 -10.89 16.95
C GLY A 18 -11.02 -11.92 15.91
N PRO A 19 -11.34 -13.21 16.10
CA PRO A 19 -10.90 -14.27 15.20
C PRO A 19 -11.47 -14.05 13.79
N PRO A 20 -10.70 -14.37 12.73
CA PRO A 20 -11.20 -14.27 11.37
C PRO A 20 -12.43 -15.15 11.19
N PRO A 21 -13.37 -14.77 10.31
CA PRO A 21 -14.55 -15.57 10.04
C PRO A 21 -14.14 -16.94 9.49
N SER A 22 -14.96 -17.96 9.76
CA SER A 22 -14.68 -19.35 9.38
C SER A 22 -14.57 -19.58 7.87
N ASP A 23 -15.04 -18.64 7.05
CA ASP A 23 -14.94 -18.66 5.60
C ASP A 23 -13.67 -17.97 5.06
N SER A 24 -12.80 -17.46 5.94
CA SER A 24 -11.56 -16.76 5.57
C SER A 24 -10.62 -17.65 4.75
N ALA A 25 -9.94 -17.03 3.80
CA ALA A 25 -8.89 -17.70 3.03
C ALA A 25 -7.53 -17.73 3.76
N TYR A 26 -7.41 -17.21 4.98
CA TYR A 26 -6.16 -17.22 5.75
C TYR A 26 -5.67 -18.64 6.01
N GLY A 27 -4.36 -18.86 5.94
CA GLY A 27 -3.73 -20.18 6.10
C GLY A 27 -3.99 -21.18 4.95
N THR A 28 -4.81 -20.84 3.95
CA THR A 28 -4.98 -21.69 2.76
C THR A 28 -3.87 -21.47 1.74
N GLN A 29 -3.59 -22.45 0.88
CA GLN A 29 -2.59 -22.30 -0.17
C GLN A 29 -2.97 -21.18 -1.17
N PRO A 30 -1.99 -20.47 -1.76
CA PRO A 30 -2.24 -19.53 -2.86
C PRO A 30 -2.95 -20.24 -4.02
N VAL A 31 -3.99 -19.61 -4.59
CA VAL A 31 -4.78 -20.15 -5.70
C VAL A 31 -5.19 -19.04 -6.65
N GLY A 32 -5.33 -19.38 -7.93
CA GLY A 32 -5.68 -18.44 -8.99
C GLY A 32 -4.47 -17.92 -9.78
N GLN A 33 -4.75 -17.15 -10.83
CA GLN A 33 -3.74 -16.56 -11.70
C GLN A 33 -3.74 -15.04 -11.53
N ILE A 34 -2.56 -14.47 -11.27
CA ILE A 34 -2.34 -13.03 -11.16
C ILE A 34 -2.76 -12.38 -12.49
N GLY A 35 -3.53 -11.30 -12.42
CA GLY A 35 -4.03 -10.56 -13.58
C GLY A 35 -5.34 -11.09 -14.19
N LEU A 36 -5.77 -12.30 -13.82
CA LEU A 36 -7.04 -12.89 -14.29
C LEU A 36 -8.09 -12.98 -13.18
N HIS A 37 -7.69 -13.41 -11.99
CA HIS A 37 -8.62 -13.63 -10.88
C HIS A 37 -8.50 -12.51 -9.84
N HIS A 38 -9.63 -12.13 -9.24
CA HIS A 38 -9.60 -11.25 -8.08
C HIS A 38 -8.91 -11.96 -6.90
N PRO A 39 -8.20 -11.20 -6.04
CA PRO A 39 -7.64 -11.75 -4.82
C PRO A 39 -8.78 -12.37 -3.98
N ARG A 40 -8.45 -13.35 -3.15
CA ARG A 40 -9.43 -13.98 -2.25
C ARG A 40 -9.64 -13.20 -0.96
N GLU A 41 -8.60 -12.49 -0.53
CA GLU A 41 -8.61 -11.61 0.64
C GLU A 41 -7.71 -10.41 0.36
N ILE A 42 -8.03 -9.28 0.98
CA ILE A 42 -7.22 -8.06 0.92
C ILE A 42 -6.75 -7.76 2.34
N LEU A 43 -5.43 -7.69 2.50
CA LEU A 43 -4.81 -7.32 3.75
C LEU A 43 -4.52 -5.83 3.77
N ARG A 44 -4.75 -5.24 4.94
CA ARG A 44 -4.46 -3.84 5.20
C ARG A 44 -3.23 -3.76 6.08
N VAL A 45 -2.18 -3.13 5.56
CA VAL A 45 -1.00 -2.77 6.35
C VAL A 45 -1.24 -1.38 6.91
N GLU A 46 -1.11 -1.25 8.23
CA GLU A 46 -1.33 0.04 8.90
C GLU A 46 -0.12 0.97 8.72
N ARG A 47 -0.41 2.27 8.82
CA ARG A 47 0.64 3.29 8.90
C ARG A 47 1.30 3.21 10.27
N ASP A 48 2.61 3.39 10.30
CA ASP A 48 3.34 3.64 11.54
C ASP A 48 3.35 5.13 11.88
N TYR A 49 2.89 5.45 13.09
CA TYR A 49 2.82 6.81 13.61
C TYR A 49 3.95 7.14 14.59
N THR A 50 4.85 6.21 14.90
CA THR A 50 5.95 6.43 15.86
C THR A 50 6.90 7.55 15.41
N GLY A 51 7.14 7.67 14.10
CA GLY A 51 7.93 8.73 13.48
C GLY A 51 7.20 10.06 13.27
N GLY A 52 5.96 10.20 13.77
CA GLY A 52 5.15 11.41 13.67
C GLY A 52 4.77 11.77 12.23
N GLU A 53 5.56 12.66 11.62
CA GLU A 53 5.30 13.21 10.28
C GLU A 53 5.75 12.30 9.14
N LEU A 54 6.61 11.32 9.43
CA LEU A 54 7.10 10.40 8.40
C LEU A 54 5.97 9.49 7.89
N ILE A 55 5.82 9.41 6.58
CA ILE A 55 4.83 8.55 5.94
C ILE A 55 5.49 7.21 5.66
N GLN A 56 5.25 6.25 6.55
CA GLN A 56 5.82 4.90 6.47
C GLN A 56 4.80 3.84 6.93
N PHE A 57 4.91 2.64 6.39
CA PHE A 57 4.14 1.48 6.81
C PHE A 57 4.71 0.85 8.06
N ALA A 58 3.83 0.30 8.90
CA ALA A 58 4.21 -0.45 10.08
C ALA A 58 4.87 -1.79 9.69
N PRO A 59 6.06 -2.11 10.23
CA PRO A 59 6.75 -3.38 9.96
C PRO A 59 6.15 -4.55 10.76
N ILE A 60 4.92 -4.45 11.23
CA ILE A 60 4.26 -5.48 12.04
C ILE A 60 3.79 -6.58 11.09
N TYR A 61 4.33 -7.79 11.28
CA TYR A 61 4.00 -8.93 10.44
C TYR A 61 2.54 -9.37 10.65
N PRO A 62 1.71 -9.38 9.59
CA PRO A 62 0.33 -9.85 9.68
C PRO A 62 0.29 -11.38 9.73
N LEU A 63 -0.41 -11.93 10.74
CA LEU A 63 -0.53 -13.37 10.94
C LEU A 63 -1.27 -14.06 9.78
N GLU A 64 -2.10 -13.32 9.06
CA GLU A 64 -2.84 -13.77 7.88
C GLU A 64 -1.94 -14.23 6.73
N LEU A 65 -0.68 -13.79 6.71
CA LEU A 65 0.34 -14.15 5.72
C LEU A 65 1.18 -15.37 6.13
N GLU A 66 1.00 -15.89 7.34
CA GLU A 66 1.69 -17.07 7.83
C GLU A 66 1.53 -18.26 6.88
N GLY A 67 2.65 -18.91 6.56
CA GLY A 67 2.70 -20.02 5.62
C GLY A 67 2.67 -19.64 4.13
N ARG A 68 2.59 -18.34 3.77
CA ARG A 68 2.65 -17.87 2.38
C ARG A 68 3.90 -17.05 2.06
N ILE A 69 4.30 -16.17 2.96
CA ILE A 69 5.56 -15.42 2.88
C ILE A 69 6.30 -15.53 4.21
N THR A 70 7.61 -15.35 4.19
CA THR A 70 8.38 -15.32 5.45
C THR A 70 8.27 -13.93 6.09
N PRO A 71 8.37 -13.82 7.43
CA PRO A 71 8.45 -12.53 8.09
C PRO A 71 9.61 -11.66 7.58
N THR A 72 10.72 -12.28 7.19
CA THR A 72 11.87 -11.57 6.60
C THR A 72 11.55 -10.95 5.25
N GLN A 73 10.90 -11.70 4.34
CA GLN A 73 10.47 -11.20 3.04
C GLN A 73 9.47 -10.04 3.18
N PHE A 74 8.55 -10.15 4.15
CA PHE A 74 7.61 -9.08 4.45
C PHE A 74 8.34 -7.80 4.91
N LEU A 75 9.26 -7.94 5.86
CA LEU A 75 10.02 -6.80 6.39
C LEU A 75 10.87 -6.13 5.33
N GLU A 76 11.56 -6.90 4.50
CA GLU A 76 12.34 -6.37 3.37
C GLU A 76 11.45 -5.59 2.40
N SER A 77 10.32 -6.19 1.99
CA SER A 77 9.35 -5.53 1.10
C SER A 77 8.81 -4.21 1.70
N ILE A 78 8.52 -4.19 3.01
CA ILE A 78 8.06 -3.00 3.71
C ILE A 78 9.14 -1.93 3.78
N ASN A 79 10.40 -2.33 4.02
CA ASN A 79 11.53 -1.41 4.04
C ASN A 79 11.75 -0.77 2.67
N ASP A 80 11.71 -1.55 1.58
CA ASP A 80 11.85 -1.04 0.22
C ASP A 80 10.74 -0.02 -0.12
N MET A 81 9.50 -0.34 0.25
CA MET A 81 8.37 0.59 0.08
C MET A 81 8.55 1.86 0.91
N ASN A 82 9.03 1.73 2.14
CA ASN A 82 9.27 2.87 3.03
C ASN A 82 10.41 3.76 2.52
N GLU A 83 11.50 3.19 2.02
CA GLU A 83 12.60 3.96 1.41
C GLU A 83 12.10 4.81 0.23
N LEU A 84 11.25 4.21 -0.62
CA LEU A 84 10.63 4.95 -1.72
C LEU A 84 9.74 6.09 -1.20
N LEU A 85 8.86 5.83 -0.22
CA LEU A 85 7.98 6.86 0.35
C LEU A 85 8.77 8.01 0.96
N ILE A 86 9.86 7.70 1.68
CA ILE A 86 10.76 8.70 2.27
C ILE A 86 11.40 9.54 1.16
N SER A 87 11.85 8.90 0.07
CA SER A 87 12.44 9.60 -1.07
C SER A 87 11.44 10.54 -1.76
N ALA A 88 10.18 10.10 -1.91
CA ALA A 88 9.10 10.84 -2.53
C ALA A 88 8.72 12.07 -1.69
N HIS A 89 8.67 11.93 -0.37
CA HIS A 89 8.35 12.99 0.60
C HIS A 89 9.56 13.86 0.97
N SER A 90 10.42 14.17 -0.01
CA SER A 90 11.56 15.05 0.21
C SER A 90 11.14 16.52 0.37
N LEU A 91 11.31 17.06 1.59
CA LEU A 91 10.97 18.45 1.93
C LEU A 91 11.56 19.48 0.97
N ARG A 92 12.83 19.31 0.55
CA ARG A 92 13.51 20.27 -0.33
C ARG A 92 12.86 20.33 -1.72
N ARG A 93 12.54 19.18 -2.32
CA ARG A 93 11.90 19.14 -3.64
C ARG A 93 10.47 19.66 -3.55
N SER A 94 9.72 19.23 -2.53
CA SER A 94 8.37 19.73 -2.28
C SER A 94 8.34 21.24 -2.07
N PHE A 95 9.32 21.81 -1.36
CA PHE A 95 9.41 23.26 -1.17
C PHE A 95 9.65 24.00 -2.49
N LEU A 96 10.59 23.54 -3.31
CA LEU A 96 10.88 24.15 -4.62
C LEU A 96 9.68 24.05 -5.57
N ASP A 97 9.02 22.89 -5.62
CA ASP A 97 7.84 22.68 -6.46
C ASP A 97 6.69 23.61 -6.03
N ASN A 98 6.47 23.77 -4.72
CA ASN A 98 5.45 24.67 -4.19
C ASN A 98 5.80 26.15 -4.42
N MET A 99 7.05 26.55 -4.22
CA MET A 99 7.49 27.93 -4.54
C MET A 99 7.27 28.24 -6.01
N LEU A 100 7.70 27.34 -6.91
CA LEU A 100 7.52 27.51 -8.35
C LEU A 100 6.04 27.60 -8.71
N ALA A 101 5.20 26.75 -8.12
CA ALA A 101 3.76 26.78 -8.30
C ALA A 101 3.15 28.12 -7.84
N VAL A 102 3.58 28.67 -6.69
CA VAL A 102 3.08 29.95 -6.20
C VAL A 102 3.53 31.10 -7.11
N PHE A 103 4.81 31.19 -7.48
CA PHE A 103 5.33 32.27 -8.32
C PHE A 103 4.78 32.27 -9.74
N THR A 104 4.38 31.10 -10.24
CA THR A 104 3.78 30.95 -11.58
C THR A 104 2.26 30.91 -11.57
N LEU A 105 1.61 31.19 -10.42
CA LEU A 105 0.16 31.10 -10.25
C LEU A 105 -0.41 29.76 -10.75
N GLN A 106 0.27 28.67 -10.38
CA GLN A 106 0.00 27.28 -10.73
C GLN A 106 0.24 26.91 -12.21
N LEU A 107 0.67 27.84 -13.07
CA LEU A 107 0.93 27.55 -14.49
C LEU A 107 2.05 26.50 -14.67
N SER A 108 3.02 26.46 -13.76
CA SER A 108 4.07 25.43 -13.78
C SER A 108 3.51 24.01 -13.71
N ARG A 109 2.39 23.78 -13.01
CA ARG A 109 1.79 22.43 -12.86
C ARG A 109 1.18 21.90 -14.16
N LEU A 110 0.88 22.77 -15.12
CA LEU A 110 0.38 22.37 -16.44
C LEU A 110 1.50 21.87 -17.35
N LEU A 111 2.74 22.32 -17.12
CA LEU A 111 3.89 22.04 -17.98
C LEU A 111 4.92 21.10 -17.33
N LEU A 112 4.97 21.06 -16.01
CA LEU A 112 5.96 20.34 -15.23
C LEU A 112 5.27 19.39 -14.25
N THR A 113 5.68 18.13 -14.28
CA THR A 113 5.30 17.14 -13.28
C THR A 113 6.16 17.32 -12.03
N PRO A 114 5.56 17.49 -10.83
CA PRO A 114 6.30 17.65 -9.59
C PRO A 114 7.11 16.40 -9.24
N HIS A 115 8.11 16.55 -8.38
CA HIS A 115 8.98 15.45 -7.97
C HIS A 115 8.19 14.29 -7.34
N TYR A 116 7.19 14.62 -6.52
CA TYR A 116 6.35 13.64 -5.84
C TYR A 116 5.67 12.71 -6.86
N ASP A 117 4.98 13.27 -7.84
CA ASP A 117 4.24 12.49 -8.85
C ASP A 117 5.19 11.61 -9.68
N LYS A 118 6.41 12.09 -9.97
CA LYS A 118 7.43 11.27 -10.65
C LYS A 118 7.87 10.08 -9.78
N ALA A 119 8.14 10.33 -8.50
CA ALA A 119 8.56 9.30 -7.57
C ALA A 119 7.45 8.25 -7.36
N SER A 120 6.19 8.67 -7.27
CA SER A 120 5.03 7.77 -7.15
C SER A 120 4.71 7.00 -8.43
N ALA A 121 4.89 7.61 -9.61
CA ALA A 121 4.64 6.94 -10.89
C ALA A 121 5.65 5.81 -11.17
N LEU A 122 6.91 5.96 -10.73
CA LEU A 122 7.93 4.90 -10.77
C LEU A 122 7.50 3.66 -9.99
N THR A 123 6.72 3.82 -8.91
CA THR A 123 6.16 2.71 -8.12
C THR A 123 5.00 2.00 -8.83
N ALA A 124 4.25 2.70 -9.69
CA ALA A 124 3.10 2.13 -10.39
C ALA A 124 3.47 1.42 -11.71
N ALA A 125 4.61 1.78 -12.32
CA ALA A 125 5.10 1.18 -13.56
C ALA A 125 5.25 -0.36 -13.54
N PRO A 126 5.72 -1.03 -12.47
CA PRO A 126 5.86 -2.49 -12.46
C PRO A 126 4.52 -3.25 -12.34
N LEU A 127 3.38 -2.57 -12.15
CA LEU A 127 2.05 -3.22 -12.09
C LEU A 127 1.30 -3.22 -13.42
N LEU A 128 1.85 -2.61 -14.47
CA LEU A 128 1.27 -2.54 -15.83
C LEU A 128 2.01 -3.43 -16.86
N MET A 129 2.94 -4.28 -16.41
CA MET A 129 3.67 -5.24 -17.24
C MET A 129 3.33 -6.68 -16.87
#